data_AF-A0A537QLY7-F1
#
_entry.id   AF-A0A537QLY7-F1
#
_cell.length_a   1.000
_cell.length_b   1.000
_cell.length_c   1.000
_cell.angle_alpha   90.00
_cell.angle_beta   90.00
_cell.angle_gamma   90.00
#
_symmetry.space_group_name_H-M   'P 1'
#
loop_
_entity.id
_entity.type
_entity.pdbx_description
1 polymer ?
#
loop_
_entity_poly.entity_id
_entity_poly.type
_entity_poly.pdbx_seq_one_letter_code
_entity_poly.pdbx_strand_id
1 'polypeptide(L)'
;MAPLQPNGERLRFAGHVAFYGPCIARFENNRTTGAPLLMLIGGKDEIVDHQRCAETAADLRAGGSRVETIVYPDAVHQWDGAFAARPIGRNLSGCSFLVERDGTIRDRNTGLAMTGPFMRKIILGLCTLGAGPYPIARNDRVRAQATADYGRFLASIFTAPPRP
;
A
#
# COMPACT_ATOMS: atom_id res chain seq x y z
N MET A 1 -2.41 8.86 19.11
CA MET A 1 -2.56 7.69 20.00
C MET A 1 -4.03 7.37 20.08
N ALA A 2 -4.42 6.09 20.06
CA ALA A 2 -5.82 5.72 20.17
C ALA A 2 -6.38 6.09 21.57
N PRO A 3 -7.68 6.43 21.69
CA PRO A 3 -8.29 6.77 22.97
C PRO A 3 -8.13 5.63 23.98
N LEU A 4 -7.92 5.98 25.25
CA LEU A 4 -8.04 5.03 26.35
C LEU A 4 -9.53 4.66 26.52
N GLN A 5 -9.79 3.37 26.64
CA GLN A 5 -11.08 2.85 27.03
C GLN A 5 -11.28 2.98 28.54
N PRO A 6 -12.53 2.94 29.04
CA PRO A 6 -12.83 3.02 30.47
C PRO A 6 -12.17 1.95 31.34
N ASN A 7 -11.79 0.81 30.74
CA ASN A 7 -11.09 -0.30 31.40
C ASN A 7 -9.54 -0.13 31.44
N GLY A 8 -9.01 1.00 30.98
CA GLY A 8 -7.56 1.27 30.93
C GLY A 8 -6.86 0.72 29.68
N GLU A 9 -7.56 0.02 28.80
CA GLU A 9 -7.01 -0.50 27.56
C GLU A 9 -6.93 0.58 26.48
N ARG A 10 -5.99 0.42 25.54
CA ARG A 10 -5.92 1.28 24.35
C ARG A 10 -6.53 0.54 23.18
N LEU A 11 -7.43 1.20 22.46
CA LEU A 11 -7.96 0.69 21.20
C LEU A 11 -6.81 0.38 20.23
N ARG A 12 -6.92 -0.75 19.53
CA ARG A 12 -5.96 -1.20 18.51
C ARG A 12 -6.71 -1.48 17.20
N PHE A 13 -6.02 -1.33 16.08
CA PHE A 13 -6.56 -1.79 14.80
C PHE A 13 -6.67 -3.32 14.82
N ALA A 14 -7.85 -3.84 14.50
CA ALA A 14 -8.09 -5.28 14.42
C ALA A 14 -7.48 -5.90 13.15
N GLY A 15 -7.29 -5.09 12.09
CA GLY A 15 -6.60 -5.45 10.86
C GLY A 15 -6.53 -4.27 9.89
N HIS A 16 -5.83 -4.49 8.78
CA HIS A 16 -5.56 -3.51 7.73
C HIS A 16 -5.90 -4.09 6.36
N VAL A 17 -6.38 -3.26 5.44
CA VAL A 17 -6.65 -3.65 4.05
C VAL A 17 -6.13 -2.56 3.13
N ALA A 18 -5.29 -2.93 2.18
CA ALA A 18 -4.71 -2.03 1.19
C ALA A 18 -5.19 -2.41 -0.22
N PHE A 19 -6.09 -1.59 -0.78
CA PHE A 19 -6.44 -1.64 -2.19
C PHE A 19 -5.43 -0.84 -2.99
N TYR A 20 -4.73 -1.48 -3.94
CA TYR A 20 -3.71 -0.87 -4.80
C TYR A 20 -2.81 0.11 -4.04
N GLY A 21 -2.36 -0.31 -2.85
CA GLY A 21 -1.54 0.50 -1.96
C GLY A 21 -0.14 0.74 -2.57
N PRO A 22 0.43 1.95 -2.47
CA PRO A 22 1.71 2.25 -3.09
C PRO A 22 2.85 1.46 -2.42
N CYS A 23 3.64 0.76 -3.23
CA CYS A 23 4.82 -0.01 -2.78
C CYS A 23 6.14 0.70 -3.11
N ILE A 24 6.10 2.03 -3.25
CA ILE A 24 7.26 2.84 -3.60
C ILE A 24 8.08 3.31 -2.38
N ALA A 25 7.52 3.21 -1.17
CA ALA A 25 8.18 3.56 0.08
C ALA A 25 8.43 2.30 0.93
N ARG A 26 9.67 2.15 1.39
CA ARG A 26 10.07 1.16 2.40
C ARG A 26 10.48 1.89 3.67
N PHE A 27 10.46 1.19 4.80
CA PHE A 27 10.77 1.79 6.10
C PHE A 27 12.09 1.20 6.62
N GLU A 28 12.91 2.03 7.24
CA GLU A 28 14.10 1.55 7.96
C GLU A 28 13.69 0.73 9.19
N ASN A 29 12.55 1.09 9.79
CA ASN A 29 11.92 0.33 10.87
C ASN A 29 10.60 -0.28 10.38
N ASN A 30 10.64 -1.58 10.09
CA ASN A 30 9.47 -2.32 9.60
C ASN A 30 8.46 -2.71 10.69
N ARG A 31 8.69 -2.37 11.96
CA ARG A 31 7.79 -2.75 13.06
C ARG A 31 6.34 -2.37 12.75
N THR A 32 5.47 -3.36 12.75
CA THR A 32 4.03 -3.20 12.52
C THR A 32 3.24 -3.09 13.82
N THR A 33 1.93 -2.94 13.70
CA THR A 33 0.99 -3.05 14.82
C THR A 33 0.76 -4.51 15.29
N GLY A 34 1.25 -5.49 14.52
CA GLY A 34 0.95 -6.92 14.69
C GLY A 34 -0.42 -7.35 14.13
N ALA A 35 -1.35 -6.41 13.88
CA ALA A 35 -2.65 -6.72 13.28
C ALA A 35 -2.47 -7.33 11.87
N PRO A 36 -3.35 -8.25 11.42
CA PRO A 36 -3.21 -8.85 10.09
C PRO A 36 -3.47 -7.80 9.00
N LEU A 37 -2.87 -8.01 7.83
CA LEU A 37 -2.97 -7.13 6.67
C LEU A 37 -3.36 -7.94 5.43
N LEU A 38 -4.34 -7.44 4.68
CA LEU A 38 -4.64 -7.88 3.32
C LEU A 38 -4.17 -6.83 2.31
N MET A 39 -3.36 -7.24 1.33
CA MET A 39 -2.97 -6.43 0.18
C MET A 39 -3.67 -6.93 -1.07
N LEU A 40 -4.42 -6.06 -1.72
CA LEU A 40 -5.15 -6.33 -2.96
C LEU A 40 -4.48 -5.55 -4.08
N ILE A 41 -4.02 -6.24 -5.12
CA ILE A 41 -3.13 -5.66 -6.14
C ILE A 41 -3.62 -6.04 -7.55
N GLY A 42 -3.54 -5.11 -8.50
CA GLY A 42 -3.81 -5.38 -9.91
C GLY A 42 -2.57 -5.93 -10.61
N GLY A 43 -2.71 -7.02 -11.35
CA GLY A 43 -1.61 -7.63 -12.11
C GLY A 43 -1.17 -6.81 -13.33
N LYS A 44 -2.02 -5.91 -13.82
CA LYS A 44 -1.75 -4.95 -14.90
C LYS A 44 -1.64 -3.51 -14.39
N ASP A 45 -1.52 -3.31 -13.07
CA ASP A 45 -1.35 -1.98 -12.49
C ASP A 45 0.08 -1.49 -12.77
N GLU A 46 0.20 -0.41 -13.53
CA GLU A 46 1.51 0.14 -13.92
C GLU A 46 2.09 1.11 -12.89
N ILE A 47 1.27 1.63 -11.97
CA ILE A 47 1.73 2.53 -10.89
C ILE A 47 2.01 1.76 -9.59
N VAL A 48 1.37 0.62 -9.39
CA VAL A 48 1.60 -0.32 -8.28
C VAL A 48 2.13 -1.65 -8.83
N ASP A 49 3.46 -1.75 -8.89
CA ASP A 49 4.13 -2.99 -9.30
C ASP A 49 3.98 -4.10 -8.24
N HIS A 50 3.29 -5.17 -8.59
CA HIS A 50 3.04 -6.31 -7.71
C HIS A 50 4.32 -7.04 -7.28
N GLN A 51 5.38 -7.06 -8.10
CA GLN A 51 6.65 -7.68 -7.74
C GLN A 51 7.32 -6.87 -6.63
N ARG A 52 7.33 -5.56 -6.77
CA ARG A 52 7.84 -4.65 -5.74
C ARG A 52 7.00 -4.70 -4.47
N CYS A 53 5.68 -4.83 -4.59
CA CYS A 53 4.81 -5.02 -3.44
C CYS A 53 5.09 -6.31 -2.66
N ALA A 54 5.66 -7.35 -3.29
CA ALA A 54 6.08 -8.54 -2.57
C ALA A 54 7.20 -8.24 -1.56
N GLU A 55 8.10 -7.30 -1.87
CA GLU A 55 9.12 -6.83 -0.92
C GLU A 55 8.48 -6.10 0.26
N THR A 56 7.54 -5.19 0.01
CA THR A 56 6.79 -4.51 1.06
C THR A 56 6.02 -5.51 1.94
N ALA A 57 5.41 -6.52 1.33
CA ALA A 57 4.74 -7.58 2.09
C ALA A 57 5.73 -8.37 2.96
N ALA A 58 6.93 -8.66 2.47
CA ALA A 58 7.98 -9.32 3.24
C ALA A 58 8.46 -8.48 4.44
N ASP A 59 8.68 -7.18 4.23
CA ASP A 59 9.00 -6.23 5.30
C ASP A 59 7.96 -6.22 6.41
N LEU A 60 6.68 -6.16 6.04
CA LEU A 60 5.57 -6.11 6.99
C LEU A 60 5.39 -7.44 7.74
N ARG A 61 5.71 -8.57 7.10
CA ARG A 61 5.80 -9.87 7.80
C ARG A 61 6.94 -9.89 8.81
N ALA A 62 8.13 -9.47 8.41
CA ALA A 62 9.28 -9.35 9.32
C ALA A 62 9.00 -8.39 10.48
N GLY A 63 8.17 -7.38 10.24
CA GLY A 63 7.69 -6.42 11.22
C GLY A 63 6.61 -6.92 12.18
N GLY A 64 6.14 -8.17 12.04
CA GLY A 64 5.24 -8.83 12.99
C GLY A 64 3.77 -8.96 12.58
N SER A 65 3.38 -8.52 11.38
CA SER A 65 2.01 -8.70 10.89
C SER A 65 1.89 -9.98 10.05
N ARG A 66 0.77 -10.71 10.18
CA ARG A 66 0.37 -11.68 9.15
C ARG A 66 -0.06 -10.91 7.90
N VAL A 67 0.61 -11.13 6.78
CA VAL A 67 0.30 -10.45 5.51
C VAL A 67 -0.20 -11.45 4.47
N GLU A 68 -1.40 -11.21 3.96
CA GLU A 68 -1.99 -11.89 2.81
C GLU A 68 -1.95 -10.96 1.60
N THR A 69 -1.64 -11.50 0.42
CA THR A 69 -1.53 -10.73 -0.81
C THR A 69 -2.30 -11.45 -1.92
N ILE A 70 -3.22 -10.74 -2.57
CA ILE A 70 -4.00 -11.25 -3.70
C ILE A 70 -3.71 -10.36 -4.90
N VAL A 71 -3.25 -10.99 -5.99
CA VAL A 71 -3.02 -10.32 -7.28
C VAL A 71 -4.13 -10.71 -8.24
N TYR A 72 -4.82 -9.71 -8.79
CA TYR A 72 -5.87 -9.90 -9.81
C TYR A 72 -5.27 -9.70 -11.21
N PRO A 73 -5.02 -10.76 -11.99
CA PRO A 73 -4.15 -10.68 -13.17
C PRO A 73 -4.58 -9.66 -14.24
N ASP A 74 -5.89 -9.40 -14.37
CA ASP A 74 -6.44 -8.51 -15.39
C ASP A 74 -6.74 -7.09 -14.91
N ALA A 75 -6.50 -6.77 -13.64
CA ALA A 75 -6.82 -5.46 -13.10
C ALA A 75 -5.67 -4.46 -13.28
N VAL A 76 -6.03 -3.27 -13.78
CA VAL A 76 -5.22 -2.05 -13.74
C VAL A 76 -5.60 -1.24 -12.49
N HIS A 77 -4.99 -0.07 -12.28
CA HIS A 77 -5.29 0.79 -11.14
C HIS A 77 -6.79 1.22 -11.11
N GLN A 78 -7.36 1.40 -9.92
CA GLN A 78 -8.78 1.74 -9.72
C GLN A 78 -9.80 0.78 -10.35
N TRP A 79 -9.57 -0.54 -10.28
CA TRP A 79 -10.51 -1.53 -10.81
C TRP A 79 -11.90 -1.50 -10.16
N ASP A 80 -12.01 -1.03 -8.93
CA ASP A 80 -13.25 -0.85 -8.17
C ASP A 80 -13.88 0.54 -8.35
N GLY A 81 -13.20 1.43 -9.10
CA GLY A 81 -13.63 2.79 -9.36
C GLY A 81 -14.79 2.91 -10.36
N ALA A 82 -15.15 4.17 -10.68
CA ALA A 82 -16.29 4.48 -11.54
C ALA A 82 -15.93 4.67 -13.03
N PHE A 83 -14.64 4.82 -13.36
CA PHE A 83 -14.20 5.23 -14.69
C PHE A 83 -14.04 4.06 -15.65
N ALA A 84 -14.46 4.23 -16.90
CA ALA A 84 -14.03 3.37 -18.00
C ALA A 84 -12.51 3.51 -18.25
N ALA A 85 -11.96 2.58 -19.05
CA ALA A 85 -10.54 2.54 -19.35
C ALA A 85 -10.01 3.88 -19.88
N ARG A 86 -9.03 4.47 -19.18
CA ARG A 86 -8.37 5.71 -19.59
C ARG A 86 -7.01 5.87 -18.92
N PRO A 87 -6.07 6.59 -19.55
CA PRO A 87 -4.84 7.02 -18.88
C PRO A 87 -5.10 8.19 -17.92
N ILE A 88 -4.41 8.23 -16.78
CA ILE A 88 -4.39 9.40 -15.89
C ILE A 88 -3.01 9.71 -15.34
N GLY A 89 -2.86 10.96 -14.87
CA GLY A 89 -1.78 11.35 -13.98
C GLY A 89 -0.39 11.17 -14.56
N ARG A 90 0.57 10.93 -13.67
CA ARG A 90 1.97 10.64 -13.98
C ARG A 90 2.37 9.41 -13.18
N ASN A 91 2.99 8.45 -13.84
CA ASN A 91 3.36 7.20 -13.21
C ASN A 91 4.49 7.44 -12.18
N LEU A 92 4.30 6.92 -10.97
CA LEU A 92 5.23 7.03 -9.84
C LEU A 92 6.04 5.74 -9.60
N SER A 93 5.87 4.70 -10.41
CA SER A 93 6.55 3.40 -10.22
C SER A 93 8.08 3.50 -10.24
N GLY A 94 8.63 4.50 -10.94
CA GLY A 94 10.06 4.81 -10.94
C GLY A 94 10.61 5.43 -9.64
N CYS A 95 9.74 5.91 -8.75
CA CYS A 95 10.14 6.50 -7.47
C CYS A 95 10.49 5.43 -6.44
N SER A 96 11.50 5.68 -5.62
CA SER A 96 11.93 4.74 -4.58
C SER A 96 12.32 5.47 -3.32
N PHE A 97 11.56 5.27 -2.25
CA PHE A 97 11.73 6.01 -1.00
C PHE A 97 12.12 5.09 0.15
N LEU A 98 12.99 5.60 1.02
CA LEU A 98 13.24 5.07 2.36
C LEU A 98 12.71 6.08 3.37
N VAL A 99 11.86 5.61 4.28
CA VAL A 99 11.47 6.37 5.47
C VAL A 99 12.42 5.98 6.61
N GLU A 100 13.27 6.92 6.99
CA GLU A 100 14.27 6.77 8.04
C GLU A 100 13.61 6.81 9.43
N ARG A 101 14.34 6.39 10.47
CA ARG A 101 13.82 6.33 11.85
C ARG A 101 13.37 7.68 12.42
N ASP A 102 13.98 8.77 11.97
CA ASP A 102 13.63 10.13 12.36
C ASP A 102 12.44 10.70 11.56
N GLY A 103 11.90 9.93 10.62
CA GLY A 103 10.80 10.33 9.73
C GLY A 103 11.26 11.00 8.44
N THR A 104 12.56 11.18 8.22
CA THR A 104 13.10 11.69 6.96
C THR A 104 12.76 10.74 5.82
N ILE A 105 12.22 11.27 4.73
CA ILE A 105 11.97 10.50 3.51
C ILE A 105 13.12 10.76 2.55
N ARG A 106 13.89 9.73 2.21
CA ARG A 106 15.01 9.80 1.27
C ARG A 106 14.65 9.10 -0.03
N ASP A 107 14.92 9.74 -1.15
CA ASP A 107 14.92 9.08 -2.46
C ASP A 107 16.13 8.15 -2.57
N ARG A 108 15.89 6.86 -2.79
CA ARG A 108 16.91 5.83 -2.89
C ARG A 108 17.68 5.88 -4.20
N ASN A 109 17.12 6.53 -5.23
CA ASN A 109 17.77 6.67 -6.53
C ASN A 109 18.85 7.76 -6.50
N THR A 110 18.59 8.87 -5.79
CA THR A 110 19.47 10.05 -5.77
C THR A 110 20.14 10.33 -4.41
N GLY A 111 19.63 9.75 -3.33
CA GLY A 111 20.06 10.03 -1.96
C GLY A 111 19.50 11.34 -1.37
N LEU A 112 18.71 12.09 -2.14
CA LEU A 112 18.14 13.37 -1.69
C LEU A 112 17.08 13.16 -0.60
N ALA A 113 17.17 13.95 0.47
CA ALA A 113 16.19 13.96 1.54
C ALA A 113 15.05 14.95 1.23
N MET A 114 13.81 14.54 1.50
CA MET A 114 12.60 15.33 1.33
C MET A 114 12.42 16.30 2.50
N THR A 115 13.33 17.28 2.63
CA THR A 115 13.38 18.24 3.74
C THR A 115 12.31 19.33 3.69
N GLY A 116 11.49 19.37 2.63
CA GLY A 116 10.40 20.32 2.48
C GLY A 116 9.72 20.28 1.11
N PRO A 117 8.72 21.15 0.86
CA PRO A 117 7.94 21.14 -0.38
C PRO A 117 8.79 21.36 -1.65
N PHE A 118 9.84 22.18 -1.57
CA PHE A 118 10.74 22.42 -2.70
C PHE A 118 11.53 21.16 -3.08
N MET A 119 12.21 20.56 -2.11
CA MET A 119 12.96 19.31 -2.33
C MET A 119 12.04 18.16 -2.76
N ARG A 120 10.83 18.09 -2.21
CA ARG A 120 9.81 17.13 -2.66
C ARG A 120 9.50 17.26 -4.15
N LYS A 121 9.32 18.49 -4.65
CA LYS A 121 9.07 18.72 -6.09
C LYS A 121 10.25 18.29 -6.96
N ILE A 122 11.48 18.58 -6.54
CA ILE A 122 12.69 18.14 -7.25
C ILE A 122 12.74 16.62 -7.29
N ILE A 123 12.65 15.96 -6.14
CA ILE A 123 12.69 14.49 -6.02
C ILE A 123 11.62 13.84 -6.89
N LEU A 124 10.36 14.29 -6.78
CA LEU A 124 9.26 13.76 -7.58
C LEU A 124 9.45 14.04 -9.07
N GLY A 125 9.98 15.22 -9.44
CA GLY A 125 10.29 15.54 -10.83
C GLY A 125 11.37 14.61 -11.41
N LEU A 126 12.42 14.32 -10.63
CA LEU A 126 13.51 13.44 -11.05
C LEU A 126 13.05 11.99 -11.19
N CYS A 127 12.35 11.44 -10.19
CA CYS A 127 11.92 10.04 -10.25
C CYS A 127 10.77 9.76 -11.22
N THR A 128 10.16 10.81 -11.78
CA THR A 128 9.11 10.71 -12.80
C THR A 128 9.53 11.32 -14.14
N LEU A 129 10.83 11.57 -14.32
CA LEU A 129 11.38 12.06 -15.58
C LEU A 129 11.16 10.99 -16.66
N GLY A 130 10.52 11.38 -17.77
CA GLY A 130 10.13 10.44 -18.83
C GLY A 130 8.93 9.56 -18.50
N ALA A 131 8.36 9.63 -17.29
CA ALA A 131 7.17 8.87 -16.94
C ALA A 131 5.93 9.42 -17.66
N GLY A 132 5.21 8.51 -18.34
CA GLY A 132 3.89 8.76 -18.91
C GLY A 132 2.76 8.65 -17.90
N PRO A 133 1.49 8.78 -18.35
CA PRO A 133 0.34 8.40 -17.54
C PRO A 133 0.29 6.89 -17.32
N TYR A 134 -0.57 6.44 -16.42
CA TYR A 134 -0.85 5.02 -16.18
C TYR A 134 -2.35 4.72 -16.40
N PRO A 135 -2.72 3.48 -16.76
CA PRO A 135 -4.11 3.11 -17.01
C PRO A 135 -4.90 2.97 -15.71
N ILE A 136 -6.12 3.51 -15.71
CA ILE A 136 -7.20 3.14 -14.78
C ILE A 136 -8.35 2.52 -15.56
N ALA A 137 -9.09 1.59 -14.96
CA ALA A 137 -10.30 1.05 -15.57
C ALA A 137 -11.13 0.27 -14.55
N ARG A 138 -12.43 0.57 -14.45
CA ARG A 138 -13.41 -0.24 -13.72
C ARG A 138 -13.45 -1.66 -14.31
N ASN A 139 -13.45 -2.66 -13.44
CA ASN A 139 -13.63 -4.06 -13.77
C ASN A 139 -14.59 -4.71 -12.76
N ASP A 140 -15.86 -4.88 -13.14
CA ASP A 140 -16.90 -5.34 -12.21
C ASP A 140 -16.66 -6.76 -11.70
N ARG A 141 -16.08 -7.63 -12.51
CA ARG A 141 -15.72 -8.99 -12.09
C ARG A 141 -14.65 -8.94 -11.00
N VAL A 142 -13.57 -8.19 -11.21
CA VAL A 142 -12.50 -8.07 -10.20
C VAL A 142 -12.99 -7.33 -8.97
N ARG A 143 -13.82 -6.29 -9.13
CA ARG A 143 -14.44 -5.59 -8.00
C ARG A 143 -15.28 -6.54 -7.14
N ALA A 144 -16.12 -7.37 -7.75
CA ALA A 144 -16.94 -8.34 -7.01
C ALA A 144 -16.07 -9.38 -6.28
N GLN A 145 -15.03 -9.89 -6.96
CA GLN A 145 -14.07 -10.80 -6.36
C GLN A 145 -13.32 -10.16 -5.18
N ALA A 146 -12.75 -8.98 -5.37
CA ALA A 146 -12.03 -8.24 -4.33
C ALA A 146 -12.91 -7.89 -3.13
N THR A 147 -14.20 -7.60 -3.37
CA THR A 147 -15.18 -7.38 -2.31
C THR A 147 -15.40 -8.65 -1.48
N ALA A 148 -15.52 -9.81 -2.14
CA ALA A 148 -15.67 -11.09 -1.46
C ALA A 148 -14.42 -11.48 -0.66
N ASP A 149 -13.23 -11.26 -1.23
CA ASP A 149 -11.93 -11.51 -0.58
C ASP A 149 -11.75 -10.64 0.67
N TYR A 150 -12.02 -9.34 0.53
CA TYR A 150 -12.07 -8.40 1.65
C TYR A 150 -13.04 -8.84 2.75
N GLY A 151 -14.27 -9.24 2.38
CA GLY A 151 -15.27 -9.71 3.33
C GLY A 151 -14.83 -10.97 4.09
N ARG A 152 -14.22 -11.94 3.40
CA ARG A 152 -13.64 -13.14 4.03
C ARG A 152 -12.52 -12.79 5.01
N PHE A 153 -11.63 -11.88 4.63
CA PHE A 153 -10.56 -11.43 5.50
C PHE A 153 -11.10 -10.77 6.77
N LEU A 154 -12.09 -9.88 6.65
CA LEU A 154 -12.73 -9.27 7.81
C LEU A 154 -13.42 -10.30 8.70
N ALA A 155 -14.19 -11.22 8.13
CA ALA A 155 -14.82 -12.29 8.89
C ALA A 155 -13.78 -13.07 9.71
N SER A 156 -12.64 -13.42 9.09
CA SER A 156 -11.55 -14.14 9.77
C SER A 156 -10.95 -13.41 10.98
N ILE A 157 -10.97 -12.07 10.97
CA ILE A 157 -10.47 -11.25 12.09
C ILE A 157 -11.40 -11.37 13.29
N PHE A 158 -12.71 -11.35 13.08
CA PHE A 158 -13.70 -11.29 14.14
C PHE A 158 -14.20 -12.66 14.61
N THR A 159 -13.95 -13.73 13.86
CA THR A 159 -14.23 -15.11 14.28
C THR A 159 -13.04 -15.76 15.01
N ALA A 160 -11.85 -15.18 14.94
CA ALA A 160 -10.69 -15.65 15.68
C ALA A 160 -10.77 -15.19 17.16
N PRO A 161 -10.36 -16.02 18.13
CA PRO A 161 -10.29 -15.59 19.52
C PRO A 161 -9.35 -14.36 19.67
N PRO A 162 -9.66 -13.43 20.58
CA PRO A 162 -8.85 -12.23 20.78
C PRO A 162 -7.41 -12.63 21.15
N ARG A 163 -6.44 -11.93 20.57
CA ARG A 163 -5.02 -12.18 20.89
C ARG A 163 -4.72 -11.69 22.31
N PRO A 164 -3.91 -12.43 23.07
CA PRO A 164 -3.44 -12.00 24.38
C PRO A 164 -2.58 -10.72 24.30
#